data_AF-A0A380LMD5-F1
#
_entry.id   AF-A0A380LMD5-F1
#
_cell.length_a   1.000
_cell.length_b   1.000
_cell.length_c   1.000
_cell.angle_alpha   90.00
_cell.angle_beta   90.00
_cell.angle_gamma   90.00
#
_symmetry.space_group_name_H-M   'P 1'
#
loop_
_entity.id
_entity.type
_entity.pdbx_description
1 polymer ?
#
loop_
_entity_poly.entity_id
_entity_poly.type
_entity_poly.pdbx_seq_one_letter_code
_entity_poly.pdbx_strand_id
1 'polypeptide(L)' 'MCVCDSSKESSIEGLAEARQQIDSIVHKLEKTVHTLESKGEPQRYRSQITLAHRRIKALTIALGLIEKEMKNI' A
#
# COMPACT_ATOMS: atom_id res chain seq x y z
N MET A 1 -28.15 12.65 8.04
CA MET A 1 -26.81 13.21 8.25
C MET A 1 -26.02 12.14 8.99
N CYS A 2 -25.23 11.33 8.29
CA CYS A 2 -24.48 10.26 8.94
C CYS A 2 -23.30 10.90 9.67
N VAL A 3 -23.26 10.72 10.98
CA VAL A 3 -22.25 11.28 11.87
C VAL A 3 -20.92 10.61 11.52
N CYS A 4 -19.98 11.40 11.03
CA CYS A 4 -18.58 11.02 10.99
C CYS A 4 -18.08 10.99 12.44
N ASP A 5 -18.25 9.86 13.12
CA ASP A 5 -17.75 9.72 14.48
C ASP A 5 -16.21 9.68 14.43
N SER A 6 -15.61 10.74 14.96
CA SER A 6 -14.17 11.02 14.97
C SER A 6 -13.42 10.24 16.06
N SER A 7 -13.83 9.00 16.33
CA SER A 7 -13.27 8.14 17.37
C SER A 7 -13.13 6.73 16.82
N LYS A 8 -12.23 6.56 15.85
CA LYS A 8 -12.04 5.28 15.15
C LYS A 8 -11.26 4.33 16.07
N GLU A 9 -11.96 3.49 16.83
CA GLU A 9 -11.37 2.26 17.36
C GLU A 9 -10.85 1.46 16.15
N SER A 10 -9.54 1.37 16.03
CA SER A 10 -8.90 0.47 15.08
C SER A 10 -9.13 -0.96 15.56
N SER A 11 -10.31 -1.53 15.29
CA SER A 11 -10.57 -2.92 15.64
C SER A 11 -9.53 -3.83 14.97
N ILE A 12 -9.19 -4.96 15.60
CA ILE A 12 -8.25 -5.94 15.03
C ILE A 12 -8.69 -6.34 13.62
N GLU A 13 -10.00 -6.50 13.41
CA GLU A 13 -10.59 -6.80 12.10
C GLU A 13 -10.36 -5.67 11.09
N GLY A 14 -10.59 -4.41 11.47
CA GLY A 14 -10.36 -3.26 10.59
C GLY A 14 -8.88 -3.08 10.23
N LEU A 15 -7.96 -3.35 11.17
CA LEU A 15 -6.53 -3.36 10.90
C LEU A 15 -6.12 -4.51 9.99
N ALA A 16 -6.68 -5.71 10.19
CA ALA A 16 -6.42 -6.87 9.35
C ALA A 16 -6.90 -6.64 7.91
N GLU A 17 -8.09 -6.06 7.73
CA GLU A 17 -8.61 -5.69 6.42
C GLU A 17 -7.73 -4.61 5.76
N ALA A 18 -7.36 -3.56 6.50
CA ALA A 18 -6.48 -2.52 5.99
C ALA A 18 -5.12 -3.08 5.54
N ARG A 19 -4.53 -3.99 6.32
CA ARG A 19 -3.29 -4.70 5.95
C ARG A 19 -3.46 -5.48 4.65
N GLN A 20 -4.51 -6.30 4.55
CA GLN A 20 -4.79 -7.10 3.35
C GLN A 20 -4.99 -6.23 2.10
N GLN A 21 -5.69 -5.10 2.22
CA GLN A 21 -5.89 -4.17 1.12
C GLN A 21 -4.55 -3.56 0.66
N ILE A 22 -3.69 -3.16 1.60
CA ILE A 22 -2.38 -2.60 1.27
C ILE A 22 -1.47 -3.65 0.63
N ASP A 23 -1.43 -4.88 1.14
CA ASP A 23 -0.66 -5.98 0.53
C ASP A 23 -1.08 -6.22 -0.92
N SER A 24 -2.39 -6.22 -1.21
CA SER A 24 -2.93 -6.35 -2.56
C SER A 24 -2.47 -5.21 -3.48
N ILE A 25 -2.40 -3.98 -2.97
CA ILE A 25 -1.93 -2.82 -3.72
C ILE A 25 -0.42 -2.92 -4.00
N VAL A 26 0.38 -3.31 -3.01
CA VAL A 26 1.83 -3.51 -3.15
C VAL A 26 2.10 -4.53 -4.26
N HIS A 27 1.47 -5.70 -4.20
CA HIS A 27 1.62 -6.75 -5.20
C HIS A 27 1.26 -6.29 -6.63
N LYS A 28 0.20 -5.49 -6.77
CA LYS A 28 -0.20 -4.92 -8.08
C LYS A 28 0.82 -3.91 -8.59
N LEU A 29 1.40 -3.10 -7.71
CA LEU A 29 2.44 -2.14 -8.08
C LEU A 29 3.73 -2.86 -8.51
N GLU A 30 4.13 -3.93 -7.82
CA GLU A 30 5.29 -4.75 -8.21
C GLU A 30 5.11 -5.37 -9.59
N LYS A 31 3.94 -5.96 -9.87
CA LYS A 31 3.59 -6.45 -11.21
C LYS A 31 3.62 -5.34 -12.26
N THR A 32 3.14 -4.15 -11.91
CA THR A 32 3.16 -2.99 -12.81
C THR A 32 4.60 -2.58 -13.13
N VAL A 33 5.49 -2.52 -12.14
CA VAL A 33 6.92 -2.25 -12.33
C VAL A 33 7.53 -3.27 -13.28
N HIS A 34 7.38 -4.57 -12.99
CA HIS A 34 7.91 -5.63 -13.84
C HIS A 34 7.39 -5.53 -15.28
N THR A 35 6.10 -5.23 -15.45
CA THR A 35 5.49 -5.09 -16.78
C THR A 35 6.04 -3.89 -17.54
N LEU A 36 6.36 -2.79 -16.86
CA LEU A 36 6.93 -1.59 -17.49
C LEU A 36 8.41 -1.79 -17.83
N GLU A 37 9.16 -2.47 -16.98
CA GLU A 37 10.58 -2.79 -17.20
C GLU A 37 10.77 -3.77 -18.36
N SER A 38 9.83 -4.72 -18.56
CA SER A 38 9.90 -5.70 -19.64
C SER A 38 9.55 -5.13 -21.03
N LYS A 39 9.08 -3.89 -21.14
CA LYS A 39 8.63 -3.29 -22.42
C LYS A 39 9.78 -2.83 -23.34
N GLY A 40 11.05 -3.01 -22.97
CA GLY A 40 12.20 -2.68 -23.81
C GLY A 40 12.51 -1.19 -24.00
N GLU A 41 11.63 -0.29 -23.55
CA GLU A 41 11.81 1.17 -23.56
C GLU A 41 11.79 1.77 -22.13
N PRO A 42 12.72 1.41 -21.24
CA PRO A 42 12.66 1.79 -19.82
C PRO A 42 12.66 3.32 -19.60
N GLN A 43 13.27 4.10 -20.49
CA GLN A 43 13.26 5.56 -20.39
C GLN A 43 11.87 6.17 -20.55
N ARG A 44 11.01 5.57 -21.39
CA ARG A 44 9.63 6.03 -21.62
C ARG A 44 8.77 5.89 -20.37
N TYR A 45 9.06 4.88 -19.55
CA TYR A 45 8.31 4.54 -18.35
C TYR A 45 9.01 4.94 -17.05
N ARG A 46 10.12 5.68 -17.14
CA ARG A 46 10.99 5.98 -15.99
C ARG A 46 10.24 6.70 -14.87
N SER A 47 9.37 7.65 -15.20
CA SER A 47 8.60 8.40 -14.19
C SER A 47 7.56 7.50 -13.51
N GLN A 48 6.89 6.62 -14.24
CA GLN A 48 5.91 5.67 -13.71
C GLN A 48 6.58 4.61 -12.83
N ILE A 49 7.71 4.04 -13.27
CA ILE A 49 8.50 3.09 -12.48
C ILE A 49 8.99 3.74 -11.19
N THR A 50 9.54 4.96 -11.27
CA THR A 50 10.01 5.72 -10.10
C THR A 50 8.87 5.97 -9.11
N LEU A 51 7.69 6.36 -9.61
CA LEU A 51 6.52 6.62 -8.78
C LEU A 51 5.97 5.34 -8.14
N ALA A 52 5.95 4.22 -8.87
CA ALA A 52 5.52 2.93 -8.35
C ALA A 52 6.44 2.46 -7.20
N HIS A 53 7.76 2.55 -7.37
CA HIS A 53 8.72 2.26 -6.30
C HIS A 53 8.52 3.13 -5.05
N ARG A 54 8.27 4.43 -5.23
CA ARG A 54 7.98 5.34 -4.10
C ARG A 54 6.71 4.95 -3.36
N ARG A 55 5.66 4.55 -4.09
CA ARG A 55 4.38 4.08 -3.51
C ARG A 55 4.55 2.77 -2.76
N ILE A 56 5.26 1.80 -3.33
CA ILE A 56 5.60 0.53 -2.65
C ILE A 56 6.28 0.85 -1.32
N LYS A 57 7.34 1.68 -1.33
CA LYS A 57 8.05 2.07 -0.10
C LYS A 57 7.14 2.70 0.95
N ALA A 58 6.27 3.62 0.54
CA ALA A 58 5.33 4.28 1.47
C ALA A 58 4.32 3.28 2.07
N LEU A 59 3.80 2.37 1.25
CA LEU A 59 2.84 1.35 1.67
C LEU A 59 3.49 0.30 2.58
N THR A 60 4.75 -0.07 2.35
CA THR A 60 5.51 -0.94 3.27
C THR A 60 5.67 -0.32 4.66
N ILE A 61 5.90 1.00 4.73
CA ILE A 61 5.92 1.72 6.02
C ILE A 61 4.54 1.65 6.67
N ALA A 62 3.47 1.86 5.92
CA ALA A 62 2.10 1.77 6.44
C ALA A 62 1.78 0.35 6.97
N LEU A 63 2.20 -0.72 6.28
CA LEU A 63 2.07 -2.09 6.77
C LEU A 63 2.77 -2.29 8.11
N GLY A 64 4.01 -1.81 8.25
CA GLY A 64 4.74 -1.89 9.52
C GLY A 64 4.06 -1.14 10.68
N LEU A 65 3.41 -0.01 10.38
CA LEU A 65 2.61 0.73 11.38
C LEU A 65 1.34 -0.04 11.77
N ILE A 66 0.64 -0.63 10.81
CA ILE A 66 -0.54 -1.46 11.07
C ILE A 66 -0.17 -2.68 11.92
N GLU A 67 0.90 -3.39 11.57
CA GLU A 67 1.37 -4.55 12.33
C GLU A 67 1.80 -4.18 13.75
N LYS A 68 2.36 -2.99 13.94
CA LYS A 68 2.68 -2.47 15.27
C LYS A 68 1.40 -2.20 16.08
N GLU A 69 0.40 -1.58 15.45
CA GLU A 69 -0.87 -1.29 16.12
C GLU A 69 -1.62 -2.57 16.50
N MET A 70 -1.65 -3.57 15.61
CA MET A 70 -2.25 -4.88 15.89
C MET A 70 -1.63 -5.60 17.09
N LYS A 71 -0.36 -5.30 17.45
CA LYS A 71 0.31 -5.86 18.64
C LYS A 71 0.02 -5.09 19.93
N ASN A 72 -0.51 -3.87 19.81
CA ASN A 72 -0.81 -3.00 20.94
C ASN A 72 -2.26 -3.13 21.43
N ILE A 73 -3.09 -3.88 20.71
CA ILE A 73 -4.48 -4.22 21.05
C ILE A 73 -4.51 -5.62 21.66
#